data_AF-D4LCI2-F1
#
_entry.id   AF-D4LCI2-F1
#
_cell.length_a   1.000
_cell.length_b   1.000
_cell.length_c   1.000
_cell.angle_alpha   90.00
_cell.angle_beta   90.00
_cell.angle_gamma   90.00
#
_symmetry.space_group_name_H-M   'P 1'
#
loop_
_entity.id
_entity.type
_entity.pdbx_description
1 polymer ?
#
loop_
_entity_poly.entity_id
_entity_poly.type
_entity_poly.pdbx_seq_one_letter_code
_entity_poly.pdbx_strand_id
1 'polypeptide(L)'
;MSVKEKSSQQISGRLQEGQQENTKTILIPYEQINSFYCKNSVKMDYIGDQTVRQPVLEYKCSLVDSDFSKEEIIQLFEFYLQHPLSDEEIQKEKLTKHKWLQKDKKIATRSLFSEIQKTLDCEMVFASYLSDEIIHEIGLQKDEILSIYKPDVPRIALALNFNNPSTRVNGKMELEITVKKCETMLQCFFRHIRNAIAHDNTYFLQNGMLLLLDYDKQSKITAFMLIRKMDLFKIIHLVERKEK
;
A
#
# COMPACT_ATOMS: atom_id res chain seq x y z
N MET A 1 47.31 29.94 20.38
CA MET A 1 46.04 29.19 20.46
C MET A 1 46.27 27.83 19.83
N SER A 2 46.44 26.81 20.66
CA SER A 2 46.74 25.43 20.25
C SER A 2 46.01 24.44 21.16
N VAL A 3 45.54 23.38 20.51
CA VAL A 3 44.84 22.14 20.90
C VAL A 3 45.17 21.54 22.28
N LYS A 4 44.14 21.00 22.97
CA LYS A 4 44.00 19.62 23.53
C LYS A 4 42.82 19.53 24.52
N GLU A 5 41.79 18.73 24.21
CA GLU A 5 41.53 17.35 24.69
C GLU A 5 41.18 17.20 26.18
N LYS A 6 40.00 16.61 26.44
CA LYS A 6 39.63 15.61 27.47
C LYS A 6 38.11 15.62 27.65
N SER A 7 37.39 14.55 27.95
CA SER A 7 37.59 13.10 27.88
C SER A 7 36.27 12.47 28.33
N SER A 8 35.85 11.46 27.59
CA SER A 8 35.11 10.26 27.99
C SER A 8 34.76 10.09 29.48
N GLN A 9 33.48 9.86 29.79
CA GLN A 9 33.08 8.97 30.89
C GLN A 9 32.28 7.80 30.33
N GLN A 10 32.94 6.64 30.34
CA GLN A 10 32.33 5.31 30.23
C GLN A 10 31.48 5.05 31.47
N ILE A 11 30.27 4.53 31.30
CA ILE A 11 29.63 3.69 32.31
C ILE A 11 29.53 2.29 31.72
N SER A 12 30.28 1.39 32.36
CA SER A 12 30.38 -0.03 32.03
C SER A 12 29.19 -0.79 32.62
N GLY A 13 28.58 -1.67 31.82
CA GLY A 13 27.69 -2.73 32.29
C GLY A 13 27.93 -3.98 31.44
N ARG A 14 28.48 -5.03 32.05
CA ARG A 14 28.81 -6.32 31.42
C ARG A 14 27.57 -6.95 30.75
N LEU A 15 27.71 -7.28 29.48
CA LEU A 15 26.85 -8.21 28.76
C LEU A 15 27.17 -9.63 29.26
N GLN A 16 26.19 -10.31 29.84
CA GLN A 16 26.15 -11.77 29.79
C GLN A 16 25.50 -12.15 28.46
N GLU A 17 26.27 -12.86 27.64
CA GLU A 17 25.82 -13.38 26.35
C GLU A 17 24.73 -14.43 26.56
N GLY A 18 23.50 -14.05 26.21
CA GLY A 18 22.39 -14.96 25.95
C GLY A 18 21.91 -14.71 24.52
N GLN A 19 22.02 -15.73 23.67
CA GLN A 19 21.62 -15.71 22.27
C GLN A 19 20.13 -15.34 22.10
N GLN A 20 19.81 -14.28 21.34
CA GLN A 20 18.76 -14.27 20.29
C GLN A 20 18.66 -12.91 19.57
N GLU A 21 18.79 -13.01 18.25
CA GLU A 21 18.41 -12.11 17.15
C GLU A 21 18.39 -10.56 17.34
N ASN A 22 19.36 -9.94 16.65
CA ASN A 22 19.50 -8.51 16.40
C ASN A 22 18.23 -7.85 15.84
N THR A 23 17.59 -6.98 16.62
CA THR A 23 16.79 -5.87 16.08
C THR A 23 17.28 -4.56 16.72
N LYS A 24 18.11 -3.80 15.99
CA LYS A 24 18.42 -2.40 16.35
C LYS A 24 17.26 -1.53 15.89
N THR A 25 16.41 -1.13 16.83
CA THR A 25 15.34 -0.15 16.58
C THR A 25 15.93 1.25 16.62
N ILE A 26 15.91 1.95 15.49
CA ILE A 26 16.16 3.40 15.44
C ILE A 26 14.79 4.08 15.51
N LEU A 27 14.50 4.78 16.61
CA LEU A 27 13.33 5.64 16.72
C LEU A 27 13.63 6.97 16.05
N ILE A 28 12.98 7.22 14.91
CA ILE A 28 13.04 8.51 14.23
C ILE A 28 11.88 9.36 14.78
N PRO A 29 12.15 10.54 15.39
CA PRO A 29 11.10 11.45 15.84
C PRO A 29 10.17 11.86 14.69
N TYR A 30 8.88 12.03 14.98
CA TYR A 30 7.84 12.42 14.00
C TYR A 30 8.24 13.64 13.15
N GLU A 31 8.96 14.59 13.75
CA GLU A 31 9.48 15.80 13.11
C GLU A 31 10.49 15.53 11.98
N GLN A 32 11.19 14.40 12.01
CA GLN A 32 12.18 14.01 10.99
C GLN A 32 11.56 13.21 9.84
N ILE A 33 10.34 12.67 10.00
CA ILE A 33 9.65 11.89 8.96
C ILE A 33 9.34 12.77 7.74
N ASN A 34 8.89 14.01 7.96
CA ASN A 34 8.63 14.97 6.87
C ASN A 34 9.90 15.31 6.07
N SER A 35 11.09 15.27 6.69
CA SER A 35 12.35 15.56 5.98
C SER A 35 12.82 14.41 5.07
N PHE A 36 12.37 13.17 5.33
CA PHE A 36 12.80 11.98 4.60
C PHE A 36 11.97 11.74 3.33
N TYR A 37 10.68 12.09 3.35
CA TYR A 37 9.77 11.94 2.19
C TYR A 37 9.80 13.13 1.22
N CYS A 38 10.23 14.33 1.66
CA CYS A 38 10.27 15.53 0.82
C CYS A 38 11.51 15.67 -0.09
N LYS A 39 12.47 14.74 -0.08
CA LYS A 39 13.68 14.88 -0.92
C LYS A 39 13.48 14.59 -2.41
N ASN A 40 12.35 13.99 -2.79
CA ASN A 40 12.03 13.68 -4.19
C ASN A 40 10.72 14.32 -4.68
N SER A 41 10.07 15.19 -3.89
CA SER A 41 8.90 15.93 -4.37
C SER A 41 9.34 17.06 -5.28
N VAL A 42 9.18 16.84 -6.58
CA VAL A 42 9.28 17.90 -7.59
C VAL A 42 8.17 18.91 -7.28
N LYS A 43 8.55 20.14 -6.93
CA LYS A 43 7.60 21.27 -6.89
C LYS A 43 6.97 21.39 -8.28
N MET A 44 5.67 21.15 -8.38
CA MET A 44 4.91 21.38 -9.60
C MET A 44 4.34 22.80 -9.54
N ASP A 45 4.84 23.65 -10.42
CA ASP A 45 4.28 24.97 -10.65
C ASP A 45 2.90 24.84 -11.32
N TYR A 46 1.92 25.50 -10.72
CA TYR A 46 0.53 25.53 -11.17
C TYR A 46 0.42 26.34 -12.46
N ILE A 47 0.14 25.67 -13.59
CA ILE A 47 -0.17 26.33 -14.86
C ILE A 47 -1.67 26.19 -15.09
N GLY A 48 -2.40 27.29 -14.92
CA GLY A 48 -3.81 27.35 -15.29
C GLY A 48 -3.98 27.28 -16.81
N ASP A 49 -4.93 26.48 -17.30
CA ASP A 49 -6.19 26.97 -17.89
C ASP A 49 -7.09 25.76 -18.26
N GLN A 50 -8.41 25.95 -18.20
CA GLN A 50 -9.50 25.04 -18.66
C GLN A 50 -9.65 23.65 -17.99
N THR A 51 -10.17 23.62 -16.76
CA THR A 51 -10.65 22.38 -16.10
C THR A 51 -12.14 22.16 -16.37
N VAL A 52 -12.51 21.09 -17.09
CA VAL A 52 -13.90 20.61 -17.15
C VAL A 52 -14.10 19.63 -15.99
N ARG A 53 -14.72 20.09 -14.91
CA ARG A 53 -14.99 19.27 -13.72
C ARG A 53 -16.18 18.35 -14.00
N GLN A 54 -16.00 17.03 -13.90
CA GLN A 54 -17.11 16.07 -14.00
C GLN A 54 -17.24 15.24 -12.70
N PRO A 55 -18.46 14.98 -12.21
CA PRO A 55 -18.66 14.25 -10.97
C PRO A 55 -18.22 12.79 -11.12
N VAL A 56 -17.43 12.29 -10.16
CA VAL A 56 -16.92 10.90 -10.15
C VAL A 56 -18.04 9.85 -10.22
N LEU A 57 -19.22 10.17 -9.68
CA LEU A 57 -20.38 9.28 -9.61
C LEU A 57 -20.90 8.84 -10.99
N GLU A 58 -20.72 9.64 -12.04
CA GLU A 58 -21.19 9.31 -13.39
C GLU A 58 -20.40 8.15 -14.02
N TYR A 59 -19.20 7.86 -13.50
CA TYR A 59 -18.35 6.78 -13.96
C TYR A 59 -18.48 5.50 -13.14
N LYS A 60 -19.35 5.49 -12.12
CA LYS A 60 -19.56 4.32 -11.27
C LYS A 60 -20.12 3.17 -12.11
N CYS A 61 -19.40 2.06 -12.13
CA CYS A 61 -19.77 0.90 -12.93
C CYS A 61 -19.22 -0.35 -12.24
N SER A 62 -20.08 -1.35 -12.02
CA SER A 62 -19.69 -2.63 -11.46
C SER A 62 -18.78 -3.39 -12.45
N LEU A 63 -18.03 -4.40 -11.99
CA LEU A 63 -17.26 -5.23 -12.93
C LEU A 63 -18.17 -5.95 -13.93
N VAL A 64 -19.38 -6.34 -13.54
CA VAL A 64 -20.31 -7.10 -14.41
C VAL A 64 -20.95 -6.25 -15.51
N ASP A 65 -21.07 -4.94 -15.28
CA ASP A 65 -21.63 -3.97 -16.23
C ASP A 65 -20.54 -3.24 -17.03
N SER A 66 -19.27 -3.60 -16.82
CA SER A 66 -18.12 -2.98 -17.48
C SER A 66 -17.90 -3.48 -18.91
N ASP A 67 -16.89 -2.94 -19.58
CA ASP A 67 -16.50 -3.34 -20.93
C ASP A 67 -15.62 -4.60 -20.98
N PHE A 68 -15.43 -5.29 -19.84
CA PHE A 68 -14.74 -6.57 -19.79
C PHE A 68 -15.56 -7.71 -20.38
N SER A 69 -14.87 -8.70 -20.97
CA SER A 69 -15.49 -9.95 -21.39
C SER A 69 -15.94 -10.78 -20.17
N LYS A 70 -16.82 -11.76 -20.40
CA LYS A 70 -17.25 -12.68 -19.33
C LYS A 70 -16.06 -13.45 -18.73
N GLU A 71 -15.14 -13.88 -19.57
CA GLU A 71 -13.92 -14.59 -19.17
C GLU A 71 -13.00 -13.70 -18.33
N GLU A 72 -12.86 -12.43 -18.72
CA GLU A 72 -12.12 -11.42 -17.97
C GLU A 72 -12.73 -11.18 -16.58
N ILE A 73 -14.07 -11.02 -16.50
CA ILE A 73 -14.79 -10.84 -15.23
C ILE A 73 -14.59 -12.06 -14.31
N ILE A 74 -14.72 -13.28 -14.86
CA ILE A 74 -14.50 -14.52 -14.10
C ILE A 74 -13.08 -14.55 -13.55
N GLN A 75 -12.08 -14.23 -14.37
CA GLN A 75 -10.68 -14.21 -13.93
C GLN A 75 -10.44 -13.18 -12.80
N LEU A 76 -11.03 -11.99 -12.90
CA LEU A 76 -10.94 -10.98 -11.86
C LEU A 76 -11.59 -11.46 -10.56
N PHE A 77 -12.77 -12.09 -10.63
CA PHE A 77 -13.48 -12.60 -9.45
C PHE A 77 -12.72 -13.76 -8.78
N GLU A 78 -12.24 -14.72 -9.55
CA GLU A 78 -11.46 -15.85 -9.03
C GLU A 78 -10.21 -15.37 -8.30
N PHE A 79 -9.52 -14.36 -8.85
CA PHE A 79 -8.26 -13.88 -8.32
C PHE A 79 -8.43 -12.91 -7.15
N TYR A 80 -9.27 -11.89 -7.29
CA TYR A 80 -9.37 -10.79 -6.32
C TYR A 80 -10.45 -11.01 -5.25
N LEU A 81 -11.49 -11.81 -5.52
CA LEU A 81 -12.58 -12.03 -4.56
C LEU A 81 -12.51 -13.41 -3.90
N GLN A 82 -12.37 -14.48 -4.68
CA GLN A 82 -12.41 -15.86 -4.16
C GLN A 82 -11.08 -16.30 -3.53
N HIS A 83 -9.96 -15.97 -4.15
CA HIS A 83 -8.62 -16.34 -3.68
C HIS A 83 -7.74 -15.11 -3.40
N PRO A 84 -8.18 -14.16 -2.56
CA PRO A 84 -7.50 -12.89 -2.40
C PRO A 84 -6.16 -13.08 -1.67
N LEU A 85 -5.10 -12.52 -2.25
CA LEU A 85 -3.77 -12.47 -1.61
C LEU A 85 -3.70 -11.62 -0.34
N SER A 86 -4.81 -10.99 0.07
CA SER A 86 -4.94 -10.37 1.39
C SER A 86 -5.07 -11.38 2.52
N ASP A 87 -5.58 -12.57 2.23
CA ASP A 87 -5.66 -13.67 3.19
C ASP A 87 -4.30 -14.35 3.33
N GLU A 88 -3.84 -14.57 4.56
CA GLU A 88 -2.50 -15.10 4.83
C GLU A 88 -2.31 -16.55 4.39
N GLU A 89 -3.32 -17.41 4.58
CA GLU A 89 -3.24 -18.82 4.22
C GLU A 89 -3.27 -18.98 2.71
N ILE A 90 -4.21 -18.29 2.04
CA ILE A 90 -4.32 -18.27 0.58
C ILE A 90 -3.06 -17.66 -0.04
N GLN A 91 -2.54 -16.57 0.53
CA GLN A 91 -1.28 -15.97 0.09
C GLN A 91 -0.13 -16.97 0.17
N LYS A 92 0.02 -17.68 1.29
CA LYS A 92 1.07 -18.67 1.46
C LYS A 92 0.96 -19.80 0.45
N GLU A 93 -0.23 -20.35 0.26
CA GLU A 93 -0.48 -21.39 -0.74
C GLU A 93 -0.14 -20.92 -2.15
N LYS A 94 -0.76 -19.81 -2.58
CA LYS A 94 -0.64 -19.29 -3.95
C LYS A 94 0.80 -18.88 -4.27
N LEU A 95 1.47 -18.15 -3.38
CA LEU A 95 2.85 -17.73 -3.61
C LEU A 95 3.84 -18.90 -3.60
N THR A 96 3.58 -19.95 -2.82
CA THR A 96 4.37 -21.19 -2.88
C THR A 96 4.16 -21.90 -4.22
N LYS A 97 2.90 -22.08 -4.63
CA LYS A 97 2.51 -22.71 -5.92
C LYS A 97 3.18 -22.02 -7.11
N HIS A 98 3.20 -20.69 -7.11
CA HIS A 98 3.78 -19.89 -8.20
C HIS A 98 5.26 -19.53 -7.99
N LYS A 99 5.96 -20.22 -7.07
CA LYS A 99 7.41 -20.09 -6.85
C LYS A 99 7.88 -18.66 -6.53
N TRP A 100 7.05 -17.88 -5.85
CA TRP A 100 7.44 -16.60 -5.25
C TRP A 100 8.17 -16.83 -3.93
N LEU A 101 9.37 -17.40 -4.04
CA LEU A 101 10.19 -17.84 -2.92
C LEU A 101 11.56 -17.15 -2.91
N GLN A 102 12.07 -16.90 -1.71
CA GLN A 102 13.44 -16.47 -1.45
C GLN A 102 14.40 -17.67 -1.54
N LYS A 103 15.72 -17.40 -1.48
CA LYS A 103 16.76 -18.46 -1.50
C LYS A 103 16.60 -19.47 -0.35
N ASP A 104 16.09 -19.03 0.79
CA ASP A 104 15.81 -19.86 1.98
C ASP A 104 14.42 -20.52 1.94
N LYS A 105 13.73 -20.51 0.79
CA LYS A 105 12.38 -21.04 0.56
C LYS A 105 11.27 -20.32 1.33
N LYS A 106 11.52 -19.15 1.94
CA LYS A 106 10.45 -18.31 2.49
C LYS A 106 9.70 -17.56 1.39
N ILE A 107 8.47 -17.15 1.66
CA ILE A 107 7.66 -16.38 0.72
C ILE A 107 8.31 -15.02 0.45
N ALA A 108 8.47 -14.66 -0.82
CA ALA A 108 9.10 -13.42 -1.26
C ALA A 108 8.10 -12.25 -1.41
N THR A 109 7.30 -11.97 -0.38
CA THR A 109 6.23 -10.93 -0.44
C THR A 109 6.77 -9.55 -0.82
N ARG A 110 7.91 -9.13 -0.26
CA ARG A 110 8.56 -7.85 -0.57
C ARG A 110 9.04 -7.77 -2.02
N SER A 111 9.62 -8.84 -2.54
CA SER A 111 10.11 -8.89 -3.92
C SER A 111 8.93 -8.86 -4.90
N LEU A 112 7.89 -9.65 -4.65
CA LEU A 112 6.66 -9.61 -5.46
C LEU A 112 6.05 -8.21 -5.45
N PHE A 113 5.95 -7.59 -4.28
CA PHE A 113 5.36 -6.26 -4.17
C PHE A 113 6.17 -5.21 -4.94
N SER A 114 7.50 -5.28 -4.91
CA SER A 114 8.36 -4.42 -5.73
C SER A 114 8.13 -4.65 -7.24
N GLU A 115 7.93 -5.88 -7.69
CA GLU A 115 7.61 -6.17 -9.09
C GLU A 115 6.20 -5.68 -9.48
N ILE A 116 5.22 -5.73 -8.56
CA ILE A 116 3.91 -5.10 -8.76
C ILE A 116 4.08 -3.60 -8.97
N GLN A 117 4.82 -2.91 -8.10
CA GLN A 117 5.05 -1.46 -8.23
C GLN A 117 5.71 -1.10 -9.57
N LYS A 118 6.70 -1.88 -10.01
CA LYS A 118 7.33 -1.70 -11.35
C LYS A 118 6.35 -1.97 -12.49
N THR A 119 5.54 -3.02 -12.39
CA THR A 119 4.54 -3.40 -13.41
C THR A 119 3.47 -2.33 -13.56
N LEU A 120 3.11 -1.70 -12.46
CA LEU A 120 2.15 -0.60 -12.42
C LEU A 120 2.74 0.75 -12.82
N ASP A 121 4.07 0.93 -12.75
CA ASP A 121 4.72 2.21 -13.02
C ASP A 121 3.99 3.37 -12.30
N CYS A 122 3.78 3.19 -10.99
CA CYS A 122 2.85 3.99 -10.21
C CYS A 122 3.54 4.81 -9.11
N GLU A 123 2.96 5.96 -8.80
CA GLU A 123 3.20 6.68 -7.56
C GLU A 123 2.35 6.03 -6.46
N MET A 124 2.96 5.65 -5.33
CA MET A 124 2.27 4.92 -4.28
C MET A 124 2.66 5.38 -2.88
N VAL A 125 1.66 5.62 -2.04
CA VAL A 125 1.80 6.04 -0.64
C VAL A 125 1.04 5.09 0.28
N PHE A 126 1.69 4.72 1.39
CA PHE A 126 1.08 4.01 2.50
C PHE A 126 1.09 4.89 3.74
N ALA A 127 -0.05 4.99 4.42
CA ALA A 127 -0.18 5.76 5.65
C ALA A 127 -1.02 4.99 6.69
N SER A 128 -1.00 5.42 7.95
CA SER A 128 -1.87 4.85 9.00
C SER A 128 -3.32 5.31 8.87
N TYR A 129 -3.54 6.46 8.26
CA TYR A 129 -4.83 7.00 7.84
C TYR A 129 -4.62 7.86 6.60
N LEU A 130 -5.65 7.99 5.75
CA LEU A 130 -5.62 8.89 4.60
C LEU A 130 -6.39 10.16 4.95
N SER A 131 -5.67 11.27 5.12
CA SER A 131 -6.29 12.59 5.21
C SER A 131 -6.47 13.20 3.82
N ASP A 132 -7.31 14.24 3.73
CA ASP A 132 -7.53 14.95 2.47
C ASP A 132 -6.23 15.59 1.95
N GLU A 133 -5.30 16.00 2.84
CA GLU A 133 -3.99 16.51 2.44
C GLU A 133 -3.13 15.45 1.75
N ILE A 134 -3.10 14.21 2.29
CA ILE A 134 -2.35 13.09 1.68
C ILE A 134 -2.92 12.77 0.30
N ILE A 135 -4.25 12.72 0.20
CA ILE A 135 -4.96 12.45 -1.06
C ILE A 135 -4.67 13.56 -2.08
N HIS A 136 -4.69 14.83 -1.65
CA HIS A 136 -4.38 15.98 -2.49
C HIS A 136 -2.91 16.02 -2.94
N GLU A 137 -1.96 15.68 -2.07
CA GLU A 137 -0.51 15.70 -2.38
C GLU A 137 -0.16 14.72 -3.51
N ILE A 138 -0.81 13.56 -3.54
CA ILE A 138 -0.69 12.61 -4.66
C ILE A 138 -1.61 12.97 -5.83
N GLY A 139 -2.16 14.18 -5.88
CA GLY A 139 -2.95 14.68 -7.01
C GLY A 139 -4.28 13.95 -7.21
N LEU A 140 -4.83 13.34 -6.15
CA LEU A 140 -6.15 12.73 -6.17
C LEU A 140 -7.14 13.70 -5.51
N GLN A 141 -8.34 13.84 -6.07
CA GLN A 141 -9.40 14.68 -5.52
C GLN A 141 -10.71 13.87 -5.52
N LYS A 142 -11.42 13.93 -4.39
CA LYS A 142 -12.57 13.07 -4.08
C LYS A 142 -13.83 13.43 -4.84
N ASP A 143 -14.09 14.72 -4.98
CA ASP A 143 -15.35 15.25 -5.54
C ASP A 143 -15.20 15.62 -7.03
N GLU A 144 -13.95 15.78 -7.47
CA GLU A 144 -13.57 16.08 -8.83
C GLU A 144 -12.41 15.14 -9.16
N ILE A 145 -12.63 14.09 -9.94
CA ILE A 145 -11.50 13.57 -10.72
C ILE A 145 -11.24 14.69 -11.72
N LEU A 146 -10.28 15.55 -11.40
CA LEU A 146 -9.79 16.57 -12.32
C LEU A 146 -9.62 15.88 -13.66
N SER A 147 -10.47 16.25 -14.61
CA SER A 147 -10.35 15.75 -15.95
C SER A 147 -8.94 16.13 -16.40
N ILE A 148 -8.14 15.11 -16.68
CA ILE A 148 -7.28 15.12 -17.85
C ILE A 148 -6.28 16.29 -17.86
N TYR A 149 -5.42 16.43 -16.83
CA TYR A 149 -4.22 17.27 -16.99
C TYR A 149 -2.88 16.59 -16.76
N LYS A 150 -2.88 15.28 -16.54
CA LYS A 150 -1.76 14.38 -16.89
C LYS A 150 -2.26 12.94 -16.94
N PRO A 151 -2.79 12.47 -18.09
CA PRO A 151 -3.07 11.06 -18.26
C PRO A 151 -1.73 10.30 -18.26
N ASP A 152 -1.72 9.11 -17.67
CA ASP A 152 -0.77 7.99 -17.90
C ASP A 152 -0.03 7.46 -16.67
N VAL A 153 0.00 8.17 -15.53
CA VAL A 153 0.69 7.69 -14.33
C VAL A 153 -0.30 7.21 -13.27
N PRO A 154 -0.42 5.90 -13.02
CA PRO A 154 -1.19 5.36 -11.91
C PRO A 154 -0.77 5.94 -10.55
N ARG A 155 -1.74 6.20 -9.68
CA ARG A 155 -1.53 6.80 -8.36
C ARG A 155 -2.34 6.07 -7.31
N ILE A 156 -1.69 5.73 -6.20
CA ILE A 156 -2.26 4.83 -5.19
C ILE A 156 -1.98 5.36 -3.79
N ALA A 157 -3.03 5.65 -3.02
CA ALA A 157 -2.96 5.87 -1.58
C ALA A 157 -3.69 4.74 -0.84
N LEU A 158 -3.03 4.16 0.16
CA LEU A 158 -3.57 3.05 0.95
C LEU A 158 -3.36 3.27 2.46
N ALA A 159 -4.41 3.00 3.24
CA ALA A 159 -4.34 2.93 4.69
C ALA A 159 -3.92 1.52 5.15
N LEU A 160 -2.77 1.44 5.81
CA LEU A 160 -2.30 0.22 6.47
C LEU A 160 -3.03 0.00 7.78
N ASN A 161 -3.49 -1.22 8.01
CA ASN A 161 -3.93 -1.61 9.34
C ASN A 161 -2.72 -1.86 10.24
N PHE A 162 -2.30 -0.81 10.95
CA PHE A 162 -1.36 -0.94 12.05
C PHE A 162 -2.10 -1.51 13.27
N ASN A 163 -1.68 -2.69 13.72
CA ASN A 163 -2.10 -3.15 15.03
C ASN A 163 -1.35 -2.34 16.08
N ASN A 164 -2.07 -1.49 16.82
CA ASN A 164 -1.47 -0.80 17.95
C ASN A 164 -0.94 -1.83 18.97
N PRO A 165 0.29 -1.66 19.47
CA PRO A 165 0.79 -2.52 20.53
C PRO A 165 -0.14 -2.41 21.74
N SER A 166 -0.54 -3.55 22.30
CA SER A 166 -1.30 -3.56 23.54
C SER A 166 -0.34 -3.70 24.71
N THR A 167 -0.53 -2.88 25.74
CA THR A 167 0.25 -2.95 26.97
C THR A 167 -0.60 -3.54 28.09
N ARG A 168 -0.01 -4.44 28.87
CA ARG A 168 -0.62 -4.98 30.08
C ARG A 168 0.44 -5.08 31.18
N VAL A 169 0.04 -4.84 32.42
CA VAL A 169 0.88 -5.16 33.58
C VAL A 169 0.60 -6.60 33.98
N ASN A 170 1.63 -7.44 34.01
CA ASN A 170 1.49 -8.85 34.37
C ASN A 170 1.34 -9.04 35.89
N GLY A 171 1.12 -10.28 36.33
CA GLY A 171 0.98 -10.62 37.76
C GLY A 171 2.25 -10.39 38.61
N LYS A 172 3.37 -9.98 38.00
CA LYS A 172 4.64 -9.66 38.64
C LYS A 172 4.98 -8.15 38.59
N MET A 173 4.01 -7.30 38.22
CA MET A 173 4.20 -5.85 38.03
C MET A 173 5.17 -5.48 36.89
N GLU A 174 5.38 -6.37 35.91
CA GLU A 174 6.18 -6.08 34.73
C GLU A 174 5.28 -5.62 33.57
N LEU A 175 5.80 -4.71 32.75
CA LEU A 175 5.13 -4.25 31.55
C LEU A 175 5.26 -5.31 30.44
N GLU A 176 4.16 -5.92 30.05
CA GLU A 176 4.04 -6.79 28.88
C GLU A 176 3.55 -5.96 27.69
N ILE A 177 4.36 -5.92 26.62
CA ILE A 177 4.03 -5.27 25.36
C ILE A 177 3.76 -6.37 24.34
N THR A 178 2.50 -6.52 23.92
CA THR A 178 2.14 -7.43 22.83
C THR A 178 2.05 -6.64 21.53
N VAL A 179 3.00 -6.90 20.63
CA VAL A 179 2.93 -6.40 19.24
C VAL A 179 2.21 -7.46 18.42
N LYS A 180 0.96 -7.20 18.03
CA LYS A 180 0.29 -8.07 17.05
C LYS A 180 0.94 -7.90 15.69
N LYS A 181 0.97 -8.98 14.91
CA LYS A 181 1.48 -8.95 13.54
C LYS A 181 0.78 -7.85 12.75
N CYS A 182 1.55 -6.90 12.21
CA CYS A 182 1.02 -5.87 11.32
C CYS A 182 0.73 -6.45 9.94
N GLU A 183 -0.28 -5.90 9.29
CA GLU A 183 -0.57 -6.19 7.89
C GLU A 183 0.64 -5.84 7.01
N THR A 184 0.95 -6.70 6.04
CA THR A 184 1.99 -6.42 5.04
C THR A 184 1.48 -5.49 3.94
N MET A 185 2.37 -4.74 3.27
CA MET A 185 1.99 -3.89 2.11
C MET A 185 1.27 -4.70 1.02
N LEU A 186 1.69 -5.95 0.79
CA LEU A 186 1.06 -6.84 -0.17
C LEU A 186 -0.39 -7.16 0.24
N GLN A 187 -0.61 -7.51 1.51
CA GLN A 187 -1.95 -7.79 2.03
C GLN A 187 -2.85 -6.56 1.94
N CYS A 188 -2.33 -5.39 2.35
CA CYS A 188 -3.04 -4.12 2.29
C CYS A 188 -3.47 -3.77 0.86
N PHE A 189 -2.55 -3.87 -0.10
CA PHE A 189 -2.82 -3.63 -1.52
C PHE A 189 -3.95 -4.52 -2.05
N PHE A 190 -3.87 -5.84 -1.82
CA PHE A 190 -4.91 -6.76 -2.31
C PHE A 190 -6.23 -6.64 -1.55
N ARG A 191 -6.21 -6.30 -0.26
CA ARG A 191 -7.42 -6.10 0.54
C ARG A 191 -8.24 -4.94 -0.02
N HIS A 192 -7.59 -3.83 -0.32
CA HIS A 192 -8.27 -2.65 -0.84
C HIS A 192 -8.86 -2.87 -2.25
N ILE A 193 -8.14 -3.57 -3.14
CA ILE A 193 -8.71 -3.96 -4.44
C ILE A 193 -9.93 -4.86 -4.26
N ARG A 194 -9.82 -5.90 -3.43
CA ARG A 194 -10.94 -6.82 -3.13
C ARG A 194 -12.15 -6.04 -2.61
N ASN A 195 -11.95 -5.17 -1.63
CA ASN A 195 -13.04 -4.41 -1.01
C ASN A 195 -13.71 -3.45 -2.00
N ALA A 196 -12.92 -2.73 -2.80
CA ALA A 196 -13.45 -1.84 -3.83
C ALA A 196 -14.33 -2.60 -4.83
N ILE A 197 -13.89 -3.78 -5.28
CA ILE A 197 -14.69 -4.64 -6.17
C ILE A 197 -15.93 -5.18 -5.45
N ALA A 198 -15.79 -5.73 -4.24
CA ALA A 198 -16.88 -6.37 -3.51
C ALA A 198 -17.98 -5.39 -3.07
N HIS A 199 -17.68 -4.10 -2.98
CA HIS A 199 -18.61 -3.04 -2.61
C HIS A 199 -19.03 -2.16 -3.80
N ASP A 200 -18.74 -2.58 -5.04
CA ASP A 200 -19.03 -1.85 -6.28
C ASP A 200 -18.51 -0.39 -6.26
N ASN A 201 -17.37 -0.16 -5.62
CA ASN A 201 -16.69 1.14 -5.57
C ASN A 201 -15.62 1.24 -6.68
N THR A 202 -16.02 0.80 -7.87
CA THR A 202 -15.25 0.80 -9.11
C THR A 202 -15.79 1.88 -10.04
N TYR A 203 -14.89 2.66 -10.64
CA TYR A 203 -15.25 3.76 -11.53
C TYR A 203 -14.40 3.69 -12.81
N PHE A 204 -15.05 3.46 -13.94
CA PHE A 204 -14.40 3.24 -15.22
C PHE A 204 -14.35 4.54 -16.01
N LEU A 205 -13.15 5.09 -16.16
CA LEU A 205 -12.94 6.37 -16.82
C LEU A 205 -12.78 6.17 -18.33
N GLN A 206 -13.24 7.16 -19.11
CA GLN A 206 -13.19 7.11 -20.59
C GLN A 206 -11.78 6.97 -21.16
N ASN A 207 -10.75 7.37 -20.41
CA ASN A 207 -9.34 7.26 -20.80
C ASN A 207 -8.72 5.88 -20.51
N GLY A 208 -9.53 4.87 -20.17
CA GLY A 208 -9.04 3.51 -19.87
C GLY A 208 -8.44 3.35 -18.47
N MET A 209 -8.55 4.39 -17.63
CA MET A 209 -8.22 4.31 -16.22
C MET A 209 -9.40 3.76 -15.41
N LEU A 210 -9.06 3.13 -14.31
CA LEU A 210 -9.96 2.55 -13.32
C LEU A 210 -9.63 3.20 -11.98
N LEU A 211 -10.64 3.82 -11.37
CA LEU A 211 -10.57 4.26 -9.99
C LEU A 211 -11.23 3.21 -9.09
N LEU A 212 -10.49 2.79 -8.07
CA LEU A 212 -10.95 1.93 -6.98
C LEU A 212 -10.93 2.74 -5.68
N LEU A 213 -12.08 2.80 -5.01
CA LEU A 213 -12.21 3.42 -3.69
C LEU A 213 -12.55 2.36 -2.64
N ASP A 214 -11.90 2.44 -1.48
CA ASP A 214 -12.26 1.63 -0.32
C ASP A 214 -12.59 2.55 0.86
N TYR A 215 -13.55 2.14 1.68
CA TYR A 215 -14.04 2.90 2.81
C TYR A 215 -14.03 2.05 4.08
N ASP A 216 -13.74 2.68 5.21
CA ASP A 216 -14.00 2.06 6.50
C ASP A 216 -15.51 2.04 6.82
N LYS A 217 -15.85 1.44 7.97
CA LYS A 217 -17.23 1.36 8.45
C LYS A 217 -17.84 2.73 8.76
N GLN A 218 -17.02 3.77 8.92
CA GLN A 218 -17.41 5.15 9.18
C GLN A 218 -17.44 5.97 7.87
N SER A 219 -17.40 5.33 6.70
CA SER A 219 -17.39 5.97 5.39
C SER A 219 -16.19 6.90 5.15
N LYS A 220 -15.08 6.70 5.86
CA LYS A 220 -13.81 7.37 5.57
C LYS A 220 -13.05 6.60 4.51
N ILE A 221 -12.39 7.32 3.60
CA ILE A 221 -11.57 6.72 2.56
C ILE A 221 -10.38 6.02 3.21
N THR A 222 -10.20 4.75 2.88
CA THR A 222 -9.06 3.93 3.29
C THR A 222 -8.22 3.48 2.10
N ALA A 223 -8.73 3.58 0.88
CA ALA A 223 -7.92 3.52 -0.34
C ALA A 223 -8.45 4.42 -1.43
N PHE A 224 -7.52 4.99 -2.19
CA PHE A 224 -7.76 5.73 -3.41
C PHE A 224 -6.76 5.23 -4.46
N MET A 225 -7.22 4.42 -5.41
CA MET A 225 -6.34 3.78 -6.41
C MET A 225 -6.78 4.14 -7.81
N LEU A 226 -6.03 5.00 -8.48
CA LEU A 226 -6.19 5.29 -9.90
C LEU A 226 -5.16 4.45 -10.66
N ILE A 227 -5.61 3.40 -11.35
CA ILE A 227 -4.76 2.48 -12.13
C ILE A 227 -5.28 2.33 -13.55
N ARG A 228 -4.52 1.74 -14.46
CA ARG A 228 -5.09 1.38 -15.78
C ARG A 228 -5.95 0.14 -15.61
N LYS A 229 -7.09 0.04 -16.30
CA LYS A 229 -7.98 -1.13 -16.17
C LYS A 229 -7.26 -2.47 -16.44
N MET A 230 -6.35 -2.47 -17.42
CA MET A 230 -5.54 -3.64 -17.80
C MET A 230 -4.50 -4.03 -16.75
N ASP A 231 -4.16 -3.14 -15.82
CA ASP A 231 -3.16 -3.42 -14.80
C ASP A 231 -3.62 -4.51 -13.82
N LEU A 232 -4.94 -4.66 -13.61
CA LEU A 232 -5.49 -5.78 -12.85
C LEU A 232 -5.02 -7.12 -13.42
N PHE A 233 -5.15 -7.30 -14.74
CA PHE A 233 -4.68 -8.53 -15.39
C PHE A 233 -3.17 -8.66 -15.36
N LYS A 234 -2.40 -7.58 -15.55
CA LYS A 234 -0.93 -7.65 -15.46
C LYS A 234 -0.47 -8.18 -14.10
N ILE A 235 -1.13 -7.75 -13.02
CA ILE A 235 -0.86 -8.25 -11.66
C ILE A 235 -1.17 -9.75 -11.58
N ILE A 236 -2.31 -10.21 -12.10
CA ILE A 236 -2.66 -11.64 -12.12
C ILE A 236 -1.56 -12.44 -12.82
N HIS A 237 -1.15 -12.03 -14.02
CA HIS A 237 -0.10 -12.71 -14.79
C HIS A 237 1.24 -12.73 -14.06
N LEU A 238 1.61 -11.62 -13.40
CA LEU A 238 2.83 -11.53 -12.60
C LEU A 238 2.80 -12.49 -11.40
N VAL A 239 1.70 -12.51 -10.64
CA VAL A 239 1.56 -13.38 -9.47
C VAL A 239 1.56 -14.83 -9.89
N GLU A 240 0.75 -15.18 -10.89
CA GLU A 240 0.55 -16.57 -11.27
C GLU A 240 1.71 -17.14 -12.10
N ARG A 241 2.65 -16.28 -12.54
CA ARG A 241 3.79 -16.63 -13.40
C ARG A 241 3.38 -17.66 -14.45
N LYS A 242 2.32 -17.35 -15.19
CA LYS A 242 1.99 -18.14 -16.38
C LYS A 242 3.16 -17.94 -17.34
N GLU A 243 4.12 -18.87 -17.33
CA GLU A 243 5.18 -18.92 -18.32
C GLU A 243 4.50 -18.92 -19.70
N LYS A 244 4.96 -18.05 -20.59
CA LYS A 244 4.66 -18.16 -22.02
C LYS A 244 5.34 -19.40 -22.56
#